data_AF-A0A957W6L7-F1
#
_entry.id   AF-A0A957W6L7-F1
#
_cell.length_a   1.000
_cell.length_b   1.000
_cell.length_c   1.000
_cell.angle_alpha   90.00
_cell.angle_beta   90.00
_cell.angle_gamma   90.00
#
_symmetry.space_group_name_H-M   'P 1'
#
loop_
_entity.id
_entity.type
_entity.pdbx_description
1 polymer ?
#
loop_
_entity_poly.entity_id
_entity_poly.type
_entity_poly.pdbx_seq_one_letter_code
_entity_poly.pdbx_strand_id
1 'polypeptide(L)'
;HTPISLKKAHIAVIHQGRYYLIPACAPQSEQPADINTVRSQLATLMTYPANVRPASLTSLATVRRSAWPDLRKKMSEGLIKDLDVLRLAPIVINCDRRERRLPLAEIRQTERGVGDHPLTLFDTGESAVFDQSAIFFDSAWSAAFAEIMTNEALSWAIYLSALPPVQARQTRPHALALKIQAADESLIRKTASLPLEASVETDQINLKALQRLRRLFKRRNDLIELTVNDLLVLYRAIHAVKYKPSASLITELKALSQSQDTQPAALATLESITSLGRTKPAIVIPVDGSRRTPRDRVYPITFEVPLQELNLLALHQHCIDALDSYATGTGDRAAHYTNFDKIQRTYLTALAGFGTVLSRAKDIATAGESASVGAIKLLAHMPASLQRMFDNIPDRIDILNDIIRGGEILANIGAVSPTSTLTRYLAAKDDHDKKVFVWGVATDATGVMRITLRDFRPHVQQLIRADQKELAIRIAQDYLDAYADGLNTYIRDLQRIT
;
A
#
# COMPACT_ATOMS: atom_id res chain seq x y z
N HIS A 1 -13.28 21.47 -1.35
CA HIS A 1 -13.19 21.33 0.12
C HIS A 1 -13.25 22.71 0.74
N THR A 2 -14.12 22.90 1.73
CA THR A 2 -14.15 24.13 2.52
C THR A 2 -13.24 23.92 3.74
N PRO A 3 -12.27 24.81 4.02
CA PRO A 3 -11.43 24.71 5.21
C PRO A 3 -12.30 24.61 6.48
N ILE A 4 -11.97 23.67 7.37
CA ILE A 4 -12.62 23.56 8.68
C ILE A 4 -11.94 24.58 9.60
N SER A 5 -12.71 25.52 10.15
CA SER A 5 -12.19 26.41 11.19
C SER A 5 -11.80 25.59 12.42
N LEU A 6 -10.60 25.83 12.96
CA LEU A 6 -10.09 25.13 14.15
C LEU A 6 -11.07 25.18 15.33
N LYS A 7 -11.78 26.31 15.51
CA LYS A 7 -12.82 26.48 16.54
C LYS A 7 -13.98 25.48 16.44
N LYS A 8 -14.21 24.92 15.26
CA LYS A 8 -15.26 23.93 14.97
C LYS A 8 -14.69 22.52 14.83
N ALA A 9 -13.38 22.37 14.85
CA ALA A 9 -12.72 21.09 14.63
C ALA A 9 -12.90 20.19 15.86
N HIS A 10 -13.11 18.91 15.59
CA HIS A 10 -13.21 17.87 16.60
C HIS A 10 -12.14 16.80 16.34
N ILE A 11 -11.92 15.95 17.35
CA ILE A 11 -11.31 14.64 17.21
C ILE A 11 -12.43 13.63 17.42
N ALA A 12 -12.61 12.73 16.47
CA ALA A 12 -13.57 11.64 16.60
C ALA A 12 -12.87 10.48 17.32
N VAL A 13 -13.52 9.92 18.33
CA VAL A 13 -13.08 8.73 19.05
C VAL A 13 -14.12 7.63 18.85
N ILE A 14 -13.70 6.49 18.33
CA ILE A 14 -14.53 5.29 18.21
C ILE A 14 -14.21 4.40 19.42
N HIS A 15 -15.24 4.08 20.19
CA HIS A 15 -15.14 3.17 21.32
C HIS A 15 -16.39 2.30 21.43
N GLN A 16 -16.20 0.98 21.41
CA GLN A 16 -17.22 -0.05 21.32
C GLN A 16 -18.18 0.19 20.15
N GLY A 17 -17.61 0.53 18.97
CA GLY A 17 -18.33 0.86 17.75
C GLY A 17 -19.15 2.16 17.79
N ARG A 18 -19.01 2.99 18.84
CA ARG A 18 -19.72 4.27 18.98
C ARG A 18 -18.79 5.45 18.71
N TYR A 19 -19.30 6.45 18.03
CA TYR A 19 -18.54 7.63 17.62
C TYR A 19 -18.80 8.79 18.57
N TYR A 20 -17.74 9.30 19.18
CA TYR A 20 -17.77 10.43 20.09
C TYR A 20 -16.94 11.57 19.52
N LEU A 21 -17.41 12.80 19.67
CA LEU A 21 -16.72 14.00 19.23
C LEU A 21 -16.18 14.77 20.44
N ILE A 22 -14.87 14.97 20.44
CA ILE A 22 -14.14 15.76 21.42
C ILE A 22 -13.68 17.04 20.73
N PRO A 23 -14.02 18.24 21.22
CA PRO A 23 -13.52 19.49 20.63
C PRO A 23 -12.00 19.53 20.62
N ALA A 24 -11.40 19.88 19.48
CA ALA A 24 -9.95 19.99 19.37
C ALA A 24 -9.40 21.25 20.08
N CYS A 25 -10.22 22.29 20.17
CA CYS A 25 -9.89 23.57 20.78
C CYS A 25 -10.78 23.85 22.00
N ALA A 26 -10.28 24.72 22.88
CA ALA A 26 -11.09 25.29 23.95
C ALA A 26 -12.32 26.04 23.39
N PRO A 27 -13.44 26.10 24.13
CA PRO A 27 -14.67 26.72 23.64
C PRO A 27 -14.45 28.12 23.06
N GLN A 28 -14.95 28.35 21.83
CA GLN A 28 -14.85 29.61 21.09
C GLN A 28 -13.41 30.12 20.82
N SER A 29 -12.40 29.28 21.04
CA SER A 29 -10.98 29.60 20.87
C SER A 29 -10.34 28.75 19.78
N GLU A 30 -9.18 29.19 19.28
CA GLU A 30 -8.29 28.37 18.43
C GLU A 30 -7.17 27.71 19.25
N GLN A 31 -7.12 27.98 20.56
CA GLN A 31 -6.19 27.32 21.46
C GLN A 31 -6.58 25.86 21.65
N PRO A 32 -5.63 24.91 21.66
CA PRO A 32 -5.90 23.51 21.93
C PRO A 32 -6.71 23.29 23.21
N ALA A 33 -7.54 22.25 23.23
CA ALA A 33 -8.28 21.88 24.42
C ALA A 33 -7.32 21.56 25.59
N ASP A 34 -7.68 22.00 26.80
CA ASP A 34 -6.89 21.72 28.00
C ASP A 34 -6.81 20.22 28.28
N ILE A 35 -5.63 19.75 28.69
CA ILE A 35 -5.36 18.32 28.88
C ILE A 35 -6.25 17.69 29.96
N ASN A 36 -6.56 18.41 31.05
CA ASN A 36 -7.42 17.87 32.10
C ASN A 36 -8.87 17.73 31.61
N THR A 37 -9.31 18.64 30.74
CA THR A 37 -10.60 18.56 30.07
C THR A 37 -10.68 17.32 29.18
N VAL A 38 -9.68 17.09 28.32
CA VAL A 38 -9.62 15.92 27.44
C VAL A 38 -9.56 14.61 28.25
N ARG A 39 -8.69 14.54 29.27
CA ARG A 39 -8.58 13.37 30.17
C ARG A 39 -9.91 13.05 30.84
N SER A 40 -10.62 14.07 31.35
CA SER A 40 -11.89 13.89 32.03
C SER A 40 -12.98 13.40 31.07
N GLN A 41 -13.02 13.94 29.84
CA GLN A 41 -13.93 13.49 28.78
C GLN A 41 -13.69 12.03 28.38
N LEU A 42 -12.43 11.62 28.23
CA LEU A 42 -12.07 10.22 27.94
C LEU A 42 -12.45 9.30 29.10
N ALA A 43 -12.19 9.70 30.36
CA ALA A 43 -12.60 8.92 31.52
C ALA A 43 -14.12 8.78 31.64
N THR A 44 -14.88 9.84 31.35
CA THR A 44 -16.34 9.80 31.29
C THR A 44 -16.84 8.87 30.20
N LEU A 45 -16.24 8.90 29.01
CA LEU A 45 -16.58 8.01 27.91
C LEU A 45 -16.35 6.54 28.26
N MET A 46 -15.21 6.23 28.91
CA MET A 46 -14.86 4.87 29.31
C MET A 46 -15.73 4.34 30.46
N THR A 47 -16.12 5.21 31.40
CA THR A 47 -16.93 4.81 32.57
C THR A 47 -18.43 4.76 32.26
N TYR A 48 -18.91 5.72 31.47
CA TYR A 48 -20.31 5.91 31.16
C TYR A 48 -20.51 5.98 29.63
N PRO A 49 -20.41 4.86 28.90
CA PRO A 49 -20.60 4.86 27.45
C PRO A 49 -22.00 5.35 27.07
N ALA A 50 -22.13 5.95 25.88
CA ALA A 50 -23.41 6.44 25.40
C ALA A 50 -24.40 5.30 25.15
N ASN A 51 -25.67 5.54 25.50
CA ASN A 51 -26.78 4.64 25.18
C ASN A 51 -27.25 4.85 23.73
N VAL A 52 -26.29 4.86 22.80
CA VAL A 52 -26.53 4.80 21.35
C VAL A 52 -26.07 3.44 20.85
N ARG A 53 -26.67 2.96 19.76
CA ARG A 53 -26.22 1.70 19.16
C ARG A 53 -24.85 1.92 18.50
N PRO A 54 -23.96 0.90 18.50
CA PRO A 54 -22.79 0.92 17.64
C PRO A 54 -23.18 1.19 16.19
N ALA A 55 -22.42 2.06 15.52
CA ALA A 55 -22.59 2.35 14.12
C ALA A 55 -21.86 1.29 13.27
N SER A 56 -22.15 1.27 11.96
CA SER A 56 -21.36 0.49 11.01
C SER A 56 -21.10 1.28 9.74
N LEU A 57 -20.06 2.13 9.76
CA LEU A 57 -19.72 2.98 8.62
C LEU A 57 -18.78 2.29 7.61
N THR A 58 -18.28 1.09 7.94
CA THR A 58 -17.36 0.34 7.06
C THR A 58 -17.91 0.14 5.64
N SER A 59 -19.20 -0.15 5.49
CA SER A 59 -19.84 -0.30 4.16
C SER A 59 -19.88 1.00 3.34
N LEU A 60 -19.85 2.17 4.00
CA LEU A 60 -19.76 3.45 3.32
C LEU A 60 -18.34 3.76 2.87
N ALA A 61 -17.34 3.32 3.64
CA ALA A 61 -15.92 3.48 3.28
C ALA A 61 -15.54 2.67 2.03
N THR A 62 -16.34 1.67 1.64
CA THR A 62 -16.14 0.90 0.40
C THR A 62 -16.83 1.50 -0.82
N VAL A 63 -17.64 2.55 -0.69
CA VAL A 63 -18.31 3.18 -1.84
C VAL A 63 -17.29 3.96 -2.67
N ARG A 64 -17.36 3.85 -4.00
CA ARG A 64 -16.48 4.62 -4.90
C ARG A 64 -16.74 6.11 -4.74
N ARG A 65 -15.68 6.93 -4.79
CA ARG A 65 -15.79 8.38 -4.64
C ARG A 65 -16.70 9.02 -5.69
N SER A 66 -16.67 8.49 -6.91
CA SER A 66 -17.52 8.95 -8.02
C SER A 66 -19.02 8.73 -7.78
N ALA A 67 -19.38 7.70 -7.01
CA ALA A 67 -20.77 7.37 -6.71
C ALA A 67 -21.31 8.08 -5.46
N TRP A 68 -20.41 8.62 -4.63
CA TRP A 68 -20.76 9.24 -3.35
C TRP A 68 -21.74 10.44 -3.46
N PRO A 69 -21.58 11.40 -4.41
CA PRO A 69 -22.50 12.53 -4.51
C PRO A 69 -23.95 12.14 -4.77
N ASP A 70 -24.18 11.09 -5.55
CA ASP A 70 -25.53 10.66 -5.90
C ASP A 70 -26.14 9.74 -4.83
N LEU A 71 -25.33 8.91 -4.18
CA LEU A 71 -25.77 8.15 -3.01
C LEU A 71 -26.22 9.09 -1.90
N ARG A 72 -25.42 10.11 -1.58
CA ARG A 72 -25.69 11.07 -0.52
C ARG A 72 -27.05 11.77 -0.64
N LYS A 73 -27.49 12.11 -1.85
CA LYS A 73 -28.80 12.76 -2.11
C LYS A 73 -29.99 11.87 -1.78
N LYS A 74 -29.80 10.55 -1.70
CA LYS A 74 -30.85 9.55 -1.51
C LYS A 74 -30.88 8.96 -0.10
N MET A 75 -29.83 9.21 0.69
CA MET A 75 -29.72 8.71 2.06
C MET A 75 -30.61 9.50 3.02
N SER A 76 -30.95 8.88 4.15
CA SER A 76 -31.76 9.50 5.19
C SER A 76 -31.12 10.78 5.74
N GLU A 77 -31.94 11.83 5.94
CA GLU A 77 -31.47 13.15 6.38
C GLU A 77 -30.72 13.10 7.72
N GLY A 78 -31.20 12.26 8.66
CA GLY A 78 -30.55 12.08 9.95
C GLY A 78 -29.12 11.53 9.84
N LEU A 79 -28.91 10.54 8.97
CA LEU A 79 -27.58 9.99 8.72
C LEU A 79 -26.67 11.02 8.03
N ILE A 80 -27.19 11.75 7.04
CA ILE A 80 -26.41 12.81 6.36
C ILE A 80 -25.99 13.91 7.34
N LYS A 81 -26.90 14.32 8.23
CA LYS A 81 -26.59 15.30 9.27
C LYS A 81 -25.47 14.82 10.19
N ASP A 82 -25.55 13.59 10.69
CA ASP A 82 -24.50 13.02 11.54
C ASP A 82 -23.17 12.87 10.81
N LEU A 83 -23.19 12.47 9.53
CA LEU A 83 -21.99 12.43 8.68
C LEU A 83 -21.39 13.82 8.47
N ASP A 84 -22.20 14.87 8.32
CA ASP A 84 -21.70 16.25 8.22
C ASP A 84 -21.05 16.74 9.51
N VAL A 85 -21.59 16.36 10.67
CA VAL A 85 -20.94 16.64 11.95
C VAL A 85 -19.63 15.84 12.07
N LEU A 86 -19.62 14.57 11.67
CA LEU A 86 -18.40 13.74 11.69
C LEU A 86 -17.30 14.28 10.77
N ARG A 87 -17.64 14.97 9.68
CA ARG A 87 -16.66 15.64 8.79
C ARG A 87 -15.93 16.81 9.44
N LEU A 88 -16.45 17.34 10.54
CA LEU A 88 -15.74 18.33 11.36
C LEU A 88 -14.60 17.71 12.19
N ALA A 89 -14.48 16.38 12.20
CA ALA A 89 -13.38 15.68 12.83
C ALA A 89 -12.39 15.15 11.78
N PRO A 90 -11.35 15.91 11.38
CA PRO A 90 -10.37 15.45 10.39
C PRO A 90 -9.51 14.26 10.88
N ILE A 91 -9.46 14.04 12.20
CA ILE A 91 -8.75 12.92 12.82
C ILE A 91 -9.78 12.03 13.51
N VAL A 92 -9.72 10.75 13.18
CA VAL A 92 -10.49 9.68 13.83
C VAL A 92 -9.53 8.77 14.59
N ILE A 93 -9.83 8.45 15.83
CA ILE A 93 -9.09 7.49 16.65
C ILE A 93 -10.02 6.33 16.94
N ASN A 94 -9.70 5.16 16.38
CA ASN A 94 -10.39 3.93 16.72
C ASN A 94 -9.68 3.22 17.88
N CYS A 95 -10.33 3.23 19.05
CA CYS A 95 -9.87 2.58 20.27
C CYS A 95 -10.38 1.13 20.41
N ASP A 96 -11.13 0.62 19.43
CA ASP A 96 -11.53 -0.79 19.39
C ASP A 96 -10.34 -1.63 18.95
N ARG A 97 -9.71 -2.26 19.95
CA ARG A 97 -8.42 -2.93 19.79
C ARG A 97 -8.45 -3.99 18.70
N ARG A 98 -7.35 -4.01 17.94
CA ARG A 98 -7.05 -5.05 16.94
C ARG A 98 -5.76 -5.75 17.27
N GLU A 99 -5.66 -7.01 16.88
CA GLU A 99 -4.41 -7.73 17.08
C GLU A 99 -3.33 -7.17 16.15
N ARG A 100 -2.20 -6.78 16.73
CA ARG A 100 -1.05 -6.23 15.99
C ARG A 100 -0.56 -7.13 14.86
N ARG A 101 -0.66 -8.46 15.03
CA ARG A 101 -0.19 -9.46 14.06
C ARG A 101 -1.02 -9.51 12.78
N LEU A 102 -2.21 -8.91 12.75
CA LEU A 102 -3.03 -8.87 11.54
C LEU A 102 -2.32 -8.04 10.46
N PRO A 103 -2.45 -8.40 9.17
CA PRO A 103 -2.00 -7.55 8.05
C PRO A 103 -2.57 -6.13 8.16
N LEU A 104 -1.82 -5.12 7.73
CA LEU A 104 -2.23 -3.71 7.88
C LEU A 104 -3.59 -3.42 7.21
N ALA A 105 -3.88 -4.09 6.09
CA ALA A 105 -5.18 -3.99 5.44
C ALA A 105 -6.31 -4.52 6.33
N GLU A 106 -6.13 -5.64 7.03
CA GLU A 106 -7.15 -6.22 7.92
C GLU A 106 -7.39 -5.39 9.19
N ILE A 107 -6.37 -4.64 9.65
CA ILE A 107 -6.55 -3.63 10.70
C ILE A 107 -7.42 -2.47 10.17
N ARG A 108 -7.15 -2.04 8.94
CA ARG A 108 -7.82 -0.92 8.25
C ARG A 108 -9.30 -1.21 7.88
N GLN A 109 -9.71 -2.47 7.76
CA GLN A 109 -11.09 -2.88 7.44
C GLN A 109 -12.08 -2.79 8.64
N THR A 110 -11.71 -2.09 9.71
CA THR A 110 -12.58 -1.89 10.89
C THR A 110 -13.29 -0.55 10.88
N GLU A 111 -14.14 -0.30 11.89
CA GLU A 111 -14.89 0.96 12.00
C GLU A 111 -13.97 2.17 11.87
N ARG A 112 -14.40 3.10 11.02
CA ARG A 112 -13.64 4.27 10.58
C ARG A 112 -14.61 5.32 10.06
N GLY A 113 -14.10 6.47 9.64
CA GLY A 113 -14.92 7.42 8.87
C GLY A 113 -15.31 6.87 7.48
N VAL A 114 -16.04 7.64 6.68
CA VAL A 114 -16.55 7.19 5.37
C VAL A 114 -15.52 7.24 4.24
N GLY A 115 -14.23 7.22 4.57
CA GLY A 115 -13.11 7.26 3.61
C GLY A 115 -12.71 8.67 3.14
N ASP A 116 -13.32 9.74 3.67
CA ASP A 116 -12.97 11.14 3.39
C ASP A 116 -12.15 11.81 4.50
N HIS A 117 -11.92 11.11 5.61
CA HIS A 117 -11.09 11.56 6.72
C HIS A 117 -9.60 11.58 6.37
N PRO A 118 -8.89 12.69 6.63
CA PRO A 118 -7.44 12.78 6.41
C PRO A 118 -6.63 11.71 7.16
N LEU A 119 -6.97 11.44 8.43
CA LEU A 119 -6.23 10.54 9.30
C LEU A 119 -7.19 9.67 10.13
N THR A 120 -6.99 8.37 10.10
CA THR A 120 -7.57 7.42 11.07
C THR A 120 -6.45 6.68 11.80
N LEU A 121 -6.48 6.67 13.13
CA LEU A 121 -5.57 5.88 13.95
C LEU A 121 -6.28 4.63 14.46
N PHE A 122 -5.61 3.48 14.44
CA PHE A 122 -6.14 2.23 15.00
C PHE A 122 -5.27 1.78 16.17
N ASP A 123 -5.89 1.52 17.32
CA ASP A 123 -5.23 0.91 18.47
C ASP A 123 -5.03 -0.60 18.27
N THR A 124 -3.79 -1.06 18.45
CA THR A 124 -3.45 -2.49 18.43
C THR A 124 -3.16 -3.07 19.81
N GLY A 125 -3.36 -2.29 20.87
CA GLY A 125 -3.00 -2.60 22.26
C GLY A 125 -1.51 -2.43 22.57
N GLU A 126 -0.64 -2.68 21.59
CA GLU A 126 0.83 -2.56 21.72
C GLU A 126 1.43 -1.42 20.89
N SER A 127 0.72 -1.00 19.85
CA SER A 127 1.17 0.01 18.88
C SER A 127 -0.03 0.70 18.23
N ALA A 128 0.21 1.70 17.38
CA ALA A 128 -0.83 2.36 16.61
C ALA A 128 -0.58 2.23 15.10
N VAL A 129 -1.65 2.06 14.33
CA VAL A 129 -1.60 2.12 12.85
C VAL A 129 -2.16 3.46 12.39
N PHE A 130 -1.37 4.20 11.60
CA PHE A 130 -1.77 5.47 11.00
C PHE A 130 -2.28 5.22 9.57
N ASP A 131 -3.60 5.20 9.37
CA ASP A 131 -4.21 5.17 8.04
C ASP A 131 -4.41 6.60 7.55
N GLN A 132 -3.52 6.99 6.65
CA GLN A 132 -3.42 8.35 6.13
C GLN A 132 -3.95 8.39 4.70
N SER A 133 -4.81 9.37 4.42
CA SER A 133 -5.34 9.56 3.06
C SER A 133 -4.26 10.11 2.13
N ALA A 134 -4.03 9.39 1.02
CA ALA A 134 -3.06 9.78 -0.02
C ALA A 134 -3.42 11.10 -0.76
N ILE A 135 -4.57 11.70 -0.46
CA ILE A 135 -4.92 13.06 -0.91
C ILE A 135 -4.12 14.11 -0.14
N PHE A 136 -3.83 13.87 1.14
CA PHE A 136 -3.20 14.83 2.05
C PHE A 136 -1.75 14.46 2.38
N PHE A 137 -1.40 13.17 2.32
CA PHE A 137 -0.10 12.66 2.70
C PHE A 137 0.53 11.86 1.56
N ASP A 138 1.76 12.20 1.19
CA ASP A 138 2.60 11.29 0.40
C ASP A 138 3.30 10.26 1.29
N SER A 139 3.85 9.21 0.71
CA SER A 139 4.44 8.08 1.46
C SER A 139 5.60 8.47 2.39
N ALA A 140 6.45 9.41 1.99
CA ALA A 140 7.60 9.84 2.78
C ALA A 140 7.14 10.74 3.94
N TRP A 141 6.26 11.69 3.64
CA TRP A 141 5.62 12.53 4.66
C TRP A 141 4.78 11.71 5.62
N SER A 142 4.14 10.64 5.15
CA SER A 142 3.34 9.76 5.99
C SER A 142 4.16 9.08 7.06
N ALA A 143 5.33 8.56 6.67
CA ALA A 143 6.28 7.93 7.58
C ALA A 143 6.83 8.96 8.59
N ALA A 144 7.25 10.13 8.12
CA ALA A 144 7.76 11.20 8.97
C ALA A 144 6.71 11.69 9.98
N PHE A 145 5.47 11.91 9.52
CA PHE A 145 4.37 12.35 10.36
C PHE A 145 4.01 11.31 11.43
N ALA A 146 3.93 10.03 11.06
CA ALA A 146 3.68 8.95 12.02
C ALA A 146 4.76 8.89 13.11
N GLU A 147 6.03 9.07 12.73
CA GLU A 147 7.16 9.11 13.68
C GLU A 147 7.08 10.32 14.62
N ILE A 148 6.83 11.53 14.08
CA ILE A 148 6.69 12.75 14.89
C ILE A 148 5.55 12.59 15.90
N MET A 149 4.38 12.14 15.45
CA MET A 149 3.22 11.94 16.31
C MET A 149 3.47 10.86 17.37
N THR A 150 4.22 9.81 17.04
CA THR A 150 4.57 8.75 17.98
C THR A 150 5.50 9.27 19.08
N ASN A 151 6.54 10.03 18.73
CA ASN A 151 7.46 10.61 19.72
C ASN A 151 6.78 11.64 20.63
N GLU A 152 5.88 12.44 20.07
CA GLU A 152 5.06 13.37 20.86
C GLU A 152 4.14 12.59 21.81
N ALA A 153 3.43 11.57 21.33
CA ALA A 153 2.57 10.74 22.15
C ALA A 153 3.31 10.02 23.29
N LEU A 154 4.53 9.54 23.05
CA LEU A 154 5.37 8.93 24.09
C LEU A 154 5.79 9.95 25.15
N SER A 155 6.14 11.16 24.74
CA SER A 155 6.47 12.26 25.68
C SER A 155 5.27 12.61 26.56
N TRP A 156 4.07 12.70 25.96
CA TRP A 156 2.83 12.88 26.69
C TRP A 156 2.50 11.69 27.60
N ALA A 157 2.76 10.46 27.18
CA ALA A 157 2.49 9.29 28.02
C ALA A 157 3.29 9.33 29.34
N ILE A 158 4.56 9.73 29.28
CA ILE A 158 5.40 9.92 30.48
C ILE A 158 4.78 11.00 31.39
N TYR A 159 4.49 12.18 30.84
CA TYR A 159 3.87 13.26 31.60
C TYR A 159 2.54 12.86 32.23
N LEU A 160 1.64 12.25 31.45
CA LEU A 160 0.31 11.83 31.89
C LEU A 160 0.35 10.75 32.96
N SER A 161 1.36 9.87 32.95
CA SER A 161 1.56 8.83 33.96
C SER A 161 1.93 9.38 35.34
N ALA A 162 2.54 10.58 35.39
CA ALA A 162 2.91 11.25 36.63
C ALA A 162 1.76 12.08 37.25
N LEU A 163 0.67 12.30 36.52
CA LEU A 163 -0.48 13.05 37.00
C LEU A 163 -1.41 12.17 37.85
N PRO A 164 -2.15 12.75 38.82
CA PRO A 164 -3.14 11.99 39.57
C PRO A 164 -4.24 11.41 38.65
N PRO A 165 -4.87 10.29 39.05
CA PRO A 165 -6.01 9.73 38.32
C PRO A 165 -7.10 10.79 38.11
N VAL A 166 -7.62 10.86 36.89
CA VAL A 166 -8.70 11.78 36.55
C VAL A 166 -10.04 11.18 36.97
N GLN A 167 -10.91 12.00 37.55
CA GLN A 167 -12.28 11.59 37.84
C GLN A 167 -13.17 11.82 36.61
N ALA A 168 -14.00 10.82 36.30
CA ALA A 168 -15.06 10.95 35.32
C ALA A 168 -16.04 12.04 35.76
N ARG A 169 -16.33 12.99 34.86
CA ARG A 169 -17.36 14.02 35.06
C ARG A 169 -18.70 13.56 34.49
N GLN A 170 -19.78 14.23 34.89
CA GLN A 170 -21.12 13.94 34.36
C GLN A 170 -21.28 14.32 32.88
N THR A 171 -20.55 15.34 32.40
CA THR A 171 -20.67 15.82 31.01
C THR A 171 -19.91 14.90 30.05
N ARG A 172 -20.65 14.07 29.32
CA ARG A 172 -20.13 13.18 28.27
C ARG A 172 -19.78 13.95 26.99
N PRO A 173 -18.75 13.52 26.23
CA PRO A 173 -18.58 13.93 24.84
C PRO A 173 -19.83 13.71 23.99
N HIS A 174 -20.00 14.50 22.93
CA HIS A 174 -21.14 14.36 22.03
C HIS A 174 -21.04 13.04 21.26
N ALA A 175 -22.00 12.14 21.46
CA ALA A 175 -22.08 10.87 20.73
C ALA A 175 -22.98 11.02 19.50
N LEU A 176 -22.50 10.55 18.35
CA LEU A 176 -23.29 10.53 17.12
C LEU A 176 -24.18 9.28 17.07
N ALA A 177 -25.37 9.40 16.48
CA ALA A 177 -26.29 8.27 16.35
C ALA A 177 -25.92 7.38 15.15
N LEU A 178 -25.51 8.00 14.03
CA LEU A 178 -25.03 7.35 12.79
C LEU A 178 -25.91 6.17 12.36
N LYS A 179 -27.22 6.35 12.48
CA LYS A 179 -28.20 5.28 12.27
C LYS A 179 -28.40 5.06 10.77
N ILE A 180 -27.82 3.98 10.26
CA ILE A 180 -28.10 3.48 8.91
C ILE A 180 -29.45 2.74 8.94
N GLN A 181 -30.38 3.18 8.10
CA GLN A 181 -31.69 2.53 7.97
C GLN A 181 -31.64 1.43 6.90
N ALA A 182 -32.59 0.49 6.91
CA ALA A 182 -32.66 -0.57 5.90
C ALA A 182 -32.73 -0.04 4.46
N ALA A 183 -33.38 1.12 4.26
CA ALA A 183 -33.41 1.81 2.97
C ALA A 183 -32.00 2.31 2.56
N ASP A 184 -31.25 2.89 3.51
CA ASP A 184 -29.86 3.32 3.29
C ASP A 184 -28.98 2.11 2.94
N GLU A 185 -29.08 1.02 3.69
CA GLU A 185 -28.33 -0.22 3.39
C GLU A 185 -28.61 -0.76 1.98
N SER A 186 -29.89 -0.75 1.56
CA SER A 186 -30.23 -1.18 0.21
C SER A 186 -29.62 -0.27 -0.85
N LEU A 187 -29.51 1.03 -0.60
CA LEU A 187 -28.86 1.97 -1.52
C LEU A 187 -27.36 1.72 -1.58
N ILE A 188 -26.72 1.53 -0.43
CA ILE A 188 -25.27 1.26 -0.33
C ILE A 188 -24.92 -0.02 -1.10
N ARG A 189 -25.68 -1.10 -0.89
CA ARG A 189 -25.46 -2.39 -1.58
C ARG A 189 -25.61 -2.31 -3.10
N LYS A 190 -26.46 -1.41 -3.60
CA LYS A 190 -26.67 -1.19 -5.05
C LYS A 190 -25.65 -0.22 -5.66
N THR A 191 -24.87 0.47 -4.84
CA THR A 191 -23.93 1.49 -5.27
C THR A 191 -22.59 0.87 -5.65
N ALA A 192 -21.94 1.40 -6.69
CA ALA A 192 -20.62 0.96 -7.10
C ALA A 192 -19.63 1.03 -5.93
N SER A 193 -19.01 -0.10 -5.63
CA SER A 193 -18.06 -0.27 -4.53
C SER A 193 -16.64 -0.48 -5.04
N LEU A 194 -15.66 -0.24 -4.17
CA LEU A 194 -14.26 -0.54 -4.40
C LEU A 194 -14.08 -2.07 -4.58
N PRO A 195 -13.10 -2.49 -5.40
CA PRO A 195 -12.77 -3.90 -5.54
C PRO A 195 -12.34 -4.50 -4.19
N LEU A 196 -12.73 -5.75 -3.97
CA LEU A 196 -12.27 -6.51 -2.80
C LEU A 196 -10.79 -6.88 -2.98
N GLU A 197 -10.08 -6.97 -1.87
CA GLU A 197 -8.64 -7.22 -1.87
C GLU A 197 -8.28 -8.42 -0.99
N ALA A 198 -7.20 -9.11 -1.36
CA ALA A 198 -6.47 -10.00 -0.48
C ALA A 198 -5.14 -9.32 -0.13
N SER A 199 -4.79 -9.24 1.15
CA SER A 199 -3.57 -8.56 1.59
C SER A 199 -2.74 -9.41 2.51
N VAL A 200 -1.43 -9.40 2.24
CA VAL A 200 -0.44 -10.26 2.88
C VAL A 200 0.86 -9.51 3.09
N GLU A 201 1.70 -10.01 4.00
CA GLU A 201 2.97 -9.39 4.37
C GLU A 201 4.07 -10.45 4.49
N THR A 202 5.32 -10.05 4.21
CA THR A 202 6.51 -10.89 4.41
C THR A 202 7.69 -10.04 4.88
N ASP A 203 8.56 -10.65 5.68
CA ASP A 203 9.83 -10.07 6.13
C ASP A 203 11.05 -10.93 5.75
N GLN A 204 10.84 -11.89 4.85
CA GLN A 204 11.83 -12.93 4.50
C GLN A 204 12.97 -12.41 3.61
N ILE A 205 12.92 -11.16 3.13
CA ILE A 205 13.98 -10.61 2.27
C ILE A 205 15.28 -10.43 3.05
N ASN A 206 16.35 -11.05 2.55
CA ASN A 206 17.69 -10.90 3.11
C ASN A 206 18.34 -9.57 2.66
N LEU A 207 17.96 -8.49 3.34
CA LEU A 207 18.49 -7.15 3.07
C LEU A 207 20.01 -7.08 3.22
N LYS A 208 20.60 -7.82 4.16
CA LYS A 208 22.06 -7.87 4.35
C LYS A 208 22.77 -8.41 3.11
N ALA A 209 22.20 -9.42 2.46
CA ALA A 209 22.72 -9.96 1.21
C ALA A 209 22.58 -8.94 0.06
N LEU A 210 21.43 -8.27 -0.06
CA LEU A 210 21.23 -7.18 -1.04
C LEU A 210 22.27 -6.06 -0.88
N GLN A 211 22.50 -5.59 0.34
CA GLN A 211 23.49 -4.56 0.63
C GLN A 211 24.92 -5.02 0.38
N ARG A 212 25.22 -6.30 0.60
CA ARG A 212 26.53 -6.90 0.26
C ARG A 212 26.72 -6.93 -1.26
N LEU A 213 25.70 -7.36 -2.01
CA LEU A 213 25.75 -7.38 -3.46
C LEU A 213 26.01 -5.98 -4.04
N ARG A 214 25.30 -4.96 -3.55
CA ARG A 214 25.54 -3.56 -3.99
C ARG A 214 26.99 -3.11 -3.77
N ARG A 215 27.60 -3.52 -2.66
CA ARG A 215 29.03 -3.24 -2.39
C ARG A 215 29.95 -4.01 -3.34
N LEU A 216 29.61 -5.25 -3.71
CA LEU A 216 30.36 -6.03 -4.70
C LEU A 216 30.29 -5.41 -6.09
N PHE A 217 29.09 -5.01 -6.54
CA PHE A 217 28.91 -4.29 -7.80
C PHE A 217 29.78 -3.04 -7.88
N LYS A 218 29.72 -2.18 -6.87
CA LYS A 218 30.56 -0.98 -6.81
C LYS A 218 32.06 -1.29 -6.88
N ARG A 219 32.52 -2.35 -6.21
CA ARG A 219 33.94 -2.76 -6.27
C ARG A 219 34.36 -3.33 -7.62
N ARG A 220 33.43 -3.99 -8.32
CA ARG A 220 33.71 -4.69 -9.58
C ARG A 220 33.63 -3.76 -10.78
N ASN A 221 32.64 -2.88 -10.81
CA ASN A 221 32.40 -1.93 -11.88
C ASN A 221 31.54 -0.77 -11.36
N ASP A 222 32.12 0.42 -11.29
CA ASP A 222 31.42 1.63 -10.85
C ASP A 222 30.21 1.99 -11.75
N LEU A 223 30.12 1.44 -12.97
CA LEU A 223 28.96 1.64 -13.85
C LEU A 223 27.71 0.85 -13.41
N ILE A 224 27.86 -0.13 -12.51
CA ILE A 224 26.71 -0.92 -12.00
C ILE A 224 26.14 -0.21 -10.76
N GLU A 225 25.42 0.88 -11.00
CA GLU A 225 24.81 1.71 -9.95
C GLU A 225 23.38 1.27 -9.59
N LEU A 226 23.20 -0.01 -9.24
CA LEU A 226 21.87 -0.51 -8.84
C LEU A 226 21.57 -0.21 -7.36
N THR A 227 20.45 0.47 -7.13
CA THR A 227 19.90 0.66 -5.78
C THR A 227 19.12 -0.60 -5.33
N VAL A 228 18.76 -0.65 -4.04
CA VAL A 228 17.87 -1.71 -3.53
C VAL A 228 16.52 -1.68 -4.26
N ASN A 229 15.98 -0.48 -4.52
CA ASN A 229 14.71 -0.34 -5.22
C ASN A 229 14.79 -0.85 -6.66
N ASP A 230 15.91 -0.62 -7.35
CA ASP A 230 16.10 -1.10 -8.73
C ASP A 230 16.12 -2.62 -8.79
N LEU A 231 16.75 -3.27 -7.80
CA LEU A 231 16.75 -4.74 -7.68
C LEU A 231 15.36 -5.29 -7.36
N LEU A 232 14.57 -4.61 -6.52
CA LEU A 232 13.18 -4.99 -6.22
C LEU A 232 12.30 -4.91 -7.48
N VAL A 233 12.42 -3.83 -8.26
CA VAL A 233 11.69 -3.61 -9.51
C VAL A 233 12.12 -4.60 -10.59
N LEU A 234 13.43 -4.81 -10.77
CA LEU A 234 13.95 -5.78 -11.72
C LEU A 234 13.44 -7.18 -11.40
N TYR A 235 13.57 -7.60 -10.14
CA TYR A 235 13.15 -8.93 -9.75
C TYR A 235 11.63 -9.09 -9.81
N ARG A 236 10.85 -8.02 -9.56
CA ARG A 236 9.38 -8.06 -9.75
C ARG A 236 9.01 -8.44 -11.17
N ALA A 237 9.69 -7.89 -12.18
CA ALA A 237 9.46 -8.28 -13.56
C ALA A 237 9.91 -9.72 -13.85
N ILE A 238 11.06 -10.15 -13.32
CA ILE A 238 11.52 -11.55 -13.44
C ILE A 238 10.49 -12.50 -12.82
N HIS A 239 9.98 -12.16 -11.65
CA HIS A 239 9.00 -12.94 -10.90
C HIS A 239 7.67 -13.05 -11.66
N ALA A 240 7.21 -11.98 -12.33
CA ALA A 240 6.00 -12.05 -13.17
C ALA A 240 6.09 -13.19 -14.21
N VAL A 241 7.27 -13.39 -14.79
CA VAL A 241 7.51 -14.41 -15.83
C VAL A 241 7.80 -15.79 -15.22
N LYS A 242 8.50 -15.84 -14.09
CA LYS A 242 9.00 -17.10 -13.50
C LYS A 242 8.08 -17.73 -12.45
N TYR A 243 7.15 -16.98 -11.89
CA TYR A 243 6.29 -17.46 -10.82
C TYR A 243 5.53 -18.73 -11.25
N LYS A 244 5.52 -19.71 -10.35
CA LYS A 244 4.72 -20.91 -10.47
C LYS A 244 4.01 -21.10 -9.13
N PRO A 245 2.67 -21.22 -9.11
CA PRO A 245 1.92 -21.47 -7.89
C PRO A 245 2.32 -22.82 -7.30
N SER A 246 2.23 -22.95 -5.98
CA SER A 246 2.48 -24.23 -5.32
C SER A 246 1.48 -25.31 -5.78
N ALA A 247 1.95 -26.56 -5.82
CA ALA A 247 1.15 -27.71 -6.24
C ALA A 247 -0.09 -27.91 -5.35
N SER A 248 0.02 -27.54 -4.07
CA SER A 248 -1.09 -27.60 -3.11
C SER A 248 -2.25 -26.68 -3.52
N LEU A 249 -1.97 -25.42 -3.84
CA LEU A 249 -2.97 -24.46 -4.32
C LEU A 249 -3.64 -24.91 -5.62
N ILE A 250 -2.86 -25.44 -6.57
CA ILE A 250 -3.40 -25.96 -7.82
C ILE A 250 -4.35 -27.14 -7.57
N THR A 251 -3.99 -28.03 -6.64
CA THR A 251 -4.82 -29.18 -6.28
C THR A 251 -6.14 -28.73 -5.65
N GLU A 252 -6.08 -27.77 -4.73
CA GLU A 252 -7.26 -27.23 -4.07
C GLU A 252 -8.18 -26.48 -5.05
N LEU A 253 -7.63 -25.66 -5.94
CA LEU A 253 -8.42 -24.99 -6.98
C LEU A 253 -9.09 -25.98 -7.94
N LYS A 254 -8.42 -27.09 -8.28
CA LYS A 254 -9.03 -28.17 -9.08
C LYS A 254 -10.14 -28.90 -8.32
N ALA A 255 -10.05 -29.02 -6.99
CA ALA A 255 -11.12 -29.58 -6.19
C ALA A 255 -12.33 -28.63 -6.16
N LEU A 256 -12.10 -27.34 -5.94
CA LEU A 256 -13.16 -26.31 -5.97
C LEU A 256 -13.81 -26.16 -7.34
N SER A 257 -13.11 -26.49 -8.43
CA SER A 257 -13.71 -26.46 -9.77
C SER A 257 -14.74 -27.58 -10.02
N GLN A 258 -14.84 -28.57 -9.12
CA GLN A 258 -15.84 -29.64 -9.19
C GLN A 258 -17.17 -29.27 -8.52
N SER A 259 -17.20 -28.25 -7.66
CA SER A 259 -18.43 -27.80 -7.01
C SER A 259 -19.10 -26.69 -7.81
N GLN A 260 -20.41 -26.78 -8.02
CA GLN A 260 -21.18 -25.87 -8.86
C GLN A 260 -21.09 -24.40 -8.38
N ASP A 261 -21.08 -24.19 -7.06
CA ASP A 261 -21.08 -22.84 -6.46
C ASP A 261 -19.71 -22.15 -6.56
N THR A 262 -18.61 -22.91 -6.55
CA THR A 262 -17.24 -22.39 -6.55
C THR A 262 -16.55 -22.51 -7.91
N GLN A 263 -17.12 -23.28 -8.84
CA GLN A 263 -16.51 -23.57 -10.14
C GLN A 263 -16.14 -22.32 -10.94
N PRO A 264 -17.00 -21.30 -11.09
CA PRO A 264 -16.64 -20.10 -11.87
C PRO A 264 -15.41 -19.38 -11.28
N ALA A 265 -15.37 -19.22 -9.96
CA ALA A 265 -14.26 -18.57 -9.26
C ALA A 265 -12.97 -19.40 -9.37
N ALA A 266 -13.06 -20.72 -9.20
CA ALA A 266 -11.91 -21.62 -9.28
C ALA A 266 -11.29 -21.64 -10.69
N LEU A 267 -12.11 -21.73 -11.74
CA LEU A 267 -11.63 -21.73 -13.13
C LEU A 267 -10.99 -20.41 -13.52
N ALA A 268 -11.63 -19.28 -13.19
CA ALA A 268 -11.07 -17.96 -13.44
C ALA A 268 -9.77 -17.73 -12.65
N THR A 269 -9.66 -18.28 -11.44
CA THR A 269 -8.40 -18.27 -10.66
C THR A 269 -7.31 -19.07 -11.36
N LEU A 270 -7.61 -20.30 -11.81
CA LEU A 270 -6.65 -21.13 -12.53
C LEU A 270 -6.17 -20.47 -13.82
N GLU A 271 -7.09 -19.88 -14.60
CA GLU A 271 -6.76 -19.12 -15.80
C GLU A 271 -5.89 -17.90 -15.46
N SER A 272 -6.29 -17.11 -14.48
CA SER A 272 -5.54 -15.91 -14.05
C SER A 272 -4.13 -16.26 -13.58
N ILE A 273 -3.95 -17.33 -12.81
CA ILE A 273 -2.63 -17.71 -12.30
C ILE A 273 -1.74 -18.34 -13.39
N THR A 274 -2.31 -19.12 -14.31
CA THR A 274 -1.54 -19.72 -15.40
C THR A 274 -1.14 -18.73 -16.49
N SER A 275 -1.89 -17.63 -16.63
CA SER A 275 -1.62 -16.55 -17.59
C SER A 275 -0.63 -15.49 -17.08
N LEU A 276 -0.27 -15.47 -15.79
CA LEU A 276 0.64 -14.48 -15.18
C LEU A 276 1.99 -14.33 -15.90
N GLY A 277 2.48 -15.38 -16.55
CA GLY A 277 3.74 -15.36 -17.29
C GLY A 277 3.71 -14.68 -18.67
N ARG A 278 2.55 -14.18 -19.13
CA ARG A 278 2.38 -13.65 -20.49
C ARG A 278 2.45 -12.12 -20.60
N THR A 279 2.34 -11.40 -19.49
CA THR A 279 2.30 -9.93 -19.49
C THR A 279 3.48 -9.33 -18.73
N LYS A 280 4.18 -8.38 -19.35
CA LYS A 280 5.20 -7.56 -18.68
C LYS A 280 4.47 -6.50 -17.84
N PRO A 281 4.66 -6.45 -16.52
CA PRO A 281 3.91 -5.50 -15.70
C PRO A 281 4.44 -4.07 -15.92
N ALA A 282 3.52 -3.16 -16.24
CA ALA A 282 3.78 -1.72 -16.17
C ALA A 282 3.69 -1.27 -14.71
N ILE A 283 4.86 -1.04 -14.08
CA ILE A 283 4.98 -0.75 -12.65
C ILE A 283 5.04 0.76 -12.44
N VAL A 284 4.10 1.30 -11.66
CA VAL A 284 4.18 2.67 -11.17
C VAL A 284 5.10 2.76 -9.97
N ILE A 285 6.10 3.63 -10.06
CA ILE A 285 7.04 3.91 -8.98
C ILE A 285 6.85 5.39 -8.58
N PRO A 286 6.43 5.69 -7.35
CA PRO A 286 6.45 7.04 -6.83
C PRO A 286 7.90 7.51 -6.67
N VAL A 287 8.25 8.64 -7.30
CA VAL A 287 9.58 9.25 -7.18
C VAL A 287 9.47 10.56 -6.41
N ASP A 288 10.35 10.74 -5.43
CA ASP A 288 10.42 11.98 -4.64
C ASP A 288 11.00 13.13 -5.50
N GLY A 289 10.15 14.12 -5.77
CA GLY A 289 10.47 15.36 -6.49
C GLY A 289 10.77 16.56 -5.58
N SER A 290 10.68 16.38 -4.25
CA SER A 290 10.74 17.46 -3.26
C SER A 290 12.00 18.31 -3.34
N ARG A 291 13.13 17.73 -3.78
CA ARG A 291 14.41 18.43 -3.96
C ARG A 291 14.37 19.54 -5.01
N ARG A 292 13.50 19.43 -6.03
CA ARG A 292 13.37 20.42 -7.11
C ARG A 292 12.18 21.34 -6.91
N THR A 293 11.04 20.80 -6.48
CA THR A 293 9.82 21.57 -6.29
C THR A 293 9.09 21.10 -5.04
N PRO A 294 9.27 21.76 -3.87
CA PRO A 294 8.67 21.33 -2.61
C PRO A 294 7.13 21.27 -2.59
N ARG A 295 6.46 21.90 -3.57
CA ARG A 295 5.00 21.85 -3.77
C ARG A 295 4.55 20.57 -4.50
N ASP A 296 5.36 20.06 -5.42
CA ASP A 296 5.08 18.88 -6.25
C ASP A 296 6.02 17.75 -5.80
N ARG A 297 5.69 17.14 -4.65
CA ARG A 297 6.61 16.26 -3.91
C ARG A 297 6.75 14.86 -4.48
N VAL A 298 5.74 14.37 -5.20
CA VAL A 298 5.75 13.02 -5.75
C VAL A 298 5.43 13.04 -7.23
N TYR A 299 6.33 12.50 -8.03
CA TYR A 299 6.14 12.28 -9.45
C TYR A 299 6.05 10.78 -9.74
N PRO A 300 4.91 10.27 -10.23
CA PRO A 300 4.83 8.88 -10.64
C PRO A 300 5.60 8.65 -11.94
N ILE A 301 6.32 7.53 -12.02
CA ILE A 301 6.78 6.95 -13.28
C ILE A 301 6.07 5.63 -13.52
N THR A 302 5.57 5.42 -14.73
CA THR A 302 5.26 4.08 -15.19
C THR A 302 6.50 3.51 -15.85
N PHE A 303 6.93 2.33 -15.43
CA PHE A 303 8.13 1.68 -15.94
C PHE A 303 7.85 0.20 -16.28
N GLU A 304 8.19 -0.18 -17.50
CA GLU A 304 8.22 -1.57 -17.94
C GLU A 304 9.69 -2.02 -17.99
N VAL A 305 10.00 -3.13 -17.30
CA VAL A 305 11.37 -3.63 -17.25
C VAL A 305 11.75 -4.27 -18.59
N PRO A 306 12.83 -3.82 -19.25
CA PRO A 306 13.23 -4.31 -20.59
C PRO A 306 13.92 -5.68 -20.54
N LEU A 307 13.23 -6.71 -20.00
CA LEU A 307 13.81 -8.05 -19.79
C LEU A 307 14.23 -8.74 -21.07
N GLN A 308 13.44 -8.60 -22.15
CA GLN A 308 13.70 -9.25 -23.43
C GLN A 308 14.75 -8.48 -24.23
N GLU A 309 14.63 -7.16 -24.24
CA GLU A 309 15.48 -6.22 -24.95
C GLU A 309 16.92 -6.28 -24.43
N LEU A 310 17.08 -6.48 -23.11
CA LEU A 310 18.39 -6.70 -22.47
C LEU A 310 18.76 -8.18 -22.34
N ASN A 311 17.91 -9.10 -22.82
CA ASN A 311 18.08 -10.55 -22.73
C ASN A 311 18.46 -11.06 -21.31
N LEU A 312 17.94 -10.40 -20.26
CA LEU A 312 18.44 -10.57 -18.89
C LEU A 312 18.20 -11.98 -18.34
N LEU A 313 17.09 -12.63 -18.74
CA LEU A 313 16.75 -13.97 -18.26
C LEU A 313 17.71 -15.03 -18.80
N ALA A 314 17.96 -15.02 -20.12
CA ALA A 314 18.85 -16.00 -20.74
C ALA A 314 20.31 -15.74 -20.34
N LEU A 315 20.73 -14.47 -20.30
CA LEU A 315 22.08 -14.10 -19.86
C LEU A 315 22.34 -14.54 -18.42
N HIS A 316 21.37 -14.37 -17.51
CA HIS A 316 21.49 -14.85 -16.14
C HIS A 316 21.70 -16.37 -16.09
N GLN A 317 20.86 -17.13 -16.80
CA GLN A 317 20.96 -18.59 -16.83
C GLN A 317 22.30 -19.06 -17.42
N HIS A 318 22.69 -18.53 -18.59
CA HIS A 318 23.96 -18.88 -19.23
C HIS A 318 25.16 -18.53 -18.35
N CYS A 319 25.09 -17.43 -17.59
CA CYS A 319 26.17 -17.03 -16.68
C CYS A 319 26.32 -18.02 -15.51
N ILE A 320 25.21 -18.48 -14.94
CA ILE A 320 25.21 -19.51 -13.90
C ILE A 320 25.72 -20.84 -14.45
N ASP A 321 25.22 -21.28 -15.61
CA ASP A 321 25.67 -22.55 -16.22
C ASP A 321 27.17 -22.53 -16.54
N ALA A 322 27.69 -21.39 -17.02
CA ALA A 322 29.11 -21.20 -17.29
C ALA A 322 29.94 -21.16 -15.99
N LEU A 323 29.42 -20.54 -14.92
CA LEU A 323 30.06 -20.54 -13.61
C LEU A 323 30.15 -21.94 -13.03
N ASP A 324 29.06 -22.71 -13.09
CA ASP A 324 28.98 -24.08 -12.59
C ASP A 324 29.90 -25.00 -13.39
N SER A 325 29.96 -24.82 -14.71
CA SER A 325 30.91 -25.52 -15.59
C SER A 325 32.37 -25.20 -15.24
N TYR A 326 32.69 -23.95 -14.90
CA TYR A 326 34.03 -23.58 -14.45
C TYR A 326 34.36 -24.13 -13.05
N ALA A 327 33.38 -24.17 -12.15
CA ALA A 327 33.58 -24.61 -10.77
C ALA A 327 33.68 -26.14 -10.63
N THR A 328 32.93 -26.89 -11.44
CA THR A 328 32.73 -28.34 -11.28
C THR A 328 33.07 -29.17 -12.51
N GLY A 329 33.33 -28.53 -13.66
CA GLY A 329 33.58 -29.22 -14.92
C GLY A 329 34.89 -30.01 -14.94
N THR A 330 34.85 -31.17 -15.59
CA THR A 330 36.03 -31.96 -15.95
C THR A 330 36.53 -31.52 -17.32
N GLY A 331 37.77 -31.06 -17.44
CA GLY A 331 38.34 -30.60 -18.72
C GLY A 331 39.31 -29.44 -18.57
N ASP A 332 39.48 -28.68 -19.65
CA ASP A 332 40.34 -27.48 -19.66
C ASP A 332 39.69 -26.34 -18.87
N ARG A 333 40.13 -26.20 -17.62
CA ARG A 333 39.67 -25.15 -16.69
C ARG A 333 39.92 -23.74 -17.23
N ALA A 334 40.98 -23.52 -18.01
CA ALA A 334 41.26 -22.21 -18.59
C ALA A 334 40.19 -21.83 -19.63
N ALA A 335 39.82 -22.77 -20.51
CA ALA A 335 38.74 -22.58 -21.48
C ALA A 335 37.38 -22.31 -20.78
N HIS A 336 37.05 -23.06 -19.72
CA HIS A 336 35.84 -22.81 -18.94
C HIS A 336 35.83 -21.43 -18.29
N TYR A 337 36.96 -21.00 -17.73
CA TYR A 337 37.09 -19.66 -17.15
C TYR A 337 36.93 -18.56 -18.20
N THR A 338 37.57 -18.68 -19.36
CA THR A 338 37.44 -17.69 -20.45
C THR A 338 36.00 -17.57 -20.93
N ASN A 339 35.27 -18.69 -21.03
CA ASN A 339 33.86 -18.66 -21.38
C ASN A 339 33.01 -17.97 -20.29
N PHE A 340 33.24 -18.30 -19.03
CA PHE A 340 32.57 -17.65 -17.90
C PHE A 340 32.85 -16.14 -17.87
N ASP A 341 34.11 -15.70 -17.96
CA ASP A 341 34.48 -14.27 -17.93
C ASP A 341 33.80 -13.49 -19.07
N LYS A 342 33.73 -14.07 -20.28
CA LYS A 342 33.03 -13.46 -21.41
C LYS A 342 31.54 -13.27 -21.12
N ILE A 343 30.84 -14.32 -20.67
CA ILE A 343 29.39 -14.27 -20.41
C ILE A 343 29.09 -13.38 -19.19
N GLN A 344 29.91 -13.46 -18.13
CA GLN A 344 29.83 -12.61 -16.94
C GLN A 344 29.86 -11.13 -17.33
N ARG A 345 30.84 -10.70 -18.13
CA ARG A 345 30.96 -9.30 -18.57
C ARG A 345 29.71 -8.85 -19.33
N THR A 346 29.24 -9.65 -20.29
CA THR A 346 28.01 -9.32 -21.04
C THR A 346 26.81 -9.17 -20.11
N TYR A 347 26.64 -10.09 -19.16
CA TYR A 347 25.52 -10.03 -18.22
C TYR A 347 25.60 -8.81 -17.27
N LEU A 348 26.78 -8.53 -16.71
CA LEU A 348 26.98 -7.36 -15.85
C LEU A 348 26.81 -6.05 -16.62
N THR A 349 27.19 -5.98 -17.89
CA THR A 349 26.91 -4.83 -18.77
C THR A 349 25.40 -4.65 -19.01
N ALA A 350 24.65 -5.74 -19.21
CA ALA A 350 23.20 -5.67 -19.34
C ALA A 350 22.53 -5.15 -18.06
N LEU A 351 23.02 -5.57 -16.89
CA LEU A 351 22.55 -5.04 -15.59
C LEU A 351 22.88 -3.55 -15.40
N ALA A 352 24.07 -3.12 -15.82
CA ALA A 352 24.43 -1.69 -15.83
C ALA A 352 23.47 -0.89 -16.74
N GLY A 353 23.21 -1.40 -17.95
CA GLY A 353 22.28 -0.81 -18.90
C GLY A 353 20.86 -0.65 -18.34
N PHE A 354 20.36 -1.68 -17.63
CA PHE A 354 19.09 -1.58 -16.89
C PHE A 354 19.11 -0.43 -15.86
N GLY A 355 20.18 -0.34 -15.06
CA GLY A 355 20.35 0.73 -14.08
C GLY A 355 20.34 2.11 -14.71
N THR A 356 21.05 2.30 -15.82
CA THR A 356 21.08 3.56 -16.58
C THR A 356 19.69 3.93 -17.10
N VAL A 357 18.95 2.99 -17.70
CA VAL A 357 17.59 3.23 -18.22
C VAL A 357 16.64 3.67 -17.11
N LEU A 358 16.63 2.96 -15.98
CA LEU A 358 15.76 3.29 -14.85
C LEU A 358 16.15 4.61 -14.17
N SER A 359 17.45 4.90 -14.03
CA SER A 359 17.92 6.19 -13.51
C SER A 359 17.46 7.33 -14.40
N ARG A 360 17.62 7.20 -15.72
CA ARG A 360 17.18 8.22 -16.68
C ARG A 360 15.67 8.44 -16.63
N ALA A 361 14.88 7.38 -16.47
CA ALA A 361 13.44 7.49 -16.30
C ALA A 361 13.06 8.30 -15.03
N LYS A 362 13.78 8.08 -13.91
CA LYS A 362 13.60 8.86 -12.67
C LYS A 362 14.02 10.32 -12.85
N ASP A 363 15.10 10.59 -13.59
CA ASP A 363 15.56 11.97 -13.85
C ASP A 363 14.53 12.77 -14.66
N ILE A 364 13.94 12.16 -15.69
CA ILE A 364 12.87 12.76 -16.49
C ILE A 364 11.64 13.04 -15.61
N ALA A 365 11.30 12.13 -14.71
CA ALA A 365 10.15 12.29 -13.83
C ALA A 365 10.35 13.34 -12.75
N THR A 366 11.54 13.41 -12.15
CA THR A 366 11.88 14.47 -11.19
C THR A 366 11.97 15.85 -11.86
N ALA A 367 12.24 15.90 -13.17
CA ALA A 367 12.07 17.11 -13.97
C ALA A 367 10.59 17.49 -14.21
N GLY A 368 9.64 16.61 -13.87
CA GLY A 368 8.22 16.79 -14.15
C GLY A 368 7.89 16.63 -15.64
N GLU A 369 8.78 16.00 -16.41
CA GLU A 369 8.71 15.80 -17.86
C GLU A 369 8.23 14.39 -18.25
N SER A 370 7.91 13.53 -17.28
CA SER A 370 7.36 12.21 -17.60
C SER A 370 5.99 12.33 -18.26
N ALA A 371 5.67 11.41 -19.17
CA ALA A 371 4.38 11.36 -19.83
C ALA A 371 3.21 11.30 -18.81
N SER A 372 3.40 10.57 -17.71
CA SER A 372 2.44 10.50 -16.60
C SER A 372 2.23 11.87 -15.93
N VAL A 373 3.29 12.64 -15.68
CA VAL A 373 3.20 13.97 -15.06
C VAL A 373 2.60 14.99 -16.02
N GLY A 374 2.98 14.95 -17.30
CA GLY A 374 2.39 15.77 -18.35
C GLY A 374 0.88 15.53 -18.48
N ALA A 375 0.47 14.26 -18.49
CA ALA A 375 -0.95 13.89 -18.51
C ALA A 375 -1.70 14.37 -17.25
N ILE A 376 -1.11 14.20 -16.05
CA ILE A 376 -1.72 14.68 -14.79
C ILE A 376 -1.86 16.21 -14.78
N LYS A 377 -0.85 16.97 -15.21
CA LYS A 377 -0.90 18.44 -15.28
C LYS A 377 -1.96 18.93 -16.28
N LEU A 378 -2.04 18.29 -17.44
CA LEU A 378 -3.10 18.57 -18.43
C LEU A 378 -4.49 18.29 -17.86
N LEU A 379 -4.66 17.16 -17.16
CA LEU A 379 -5.93 16.81 -16.50
C LEU A 379 -6.29 17.81 -15.39
N ALA A 380 -5.34 18.20 -14.54
CA ALA A 380 -5.57 19.08 -13.40
C ALA A 380 -6.06 20.49 -13.79
N HIS A 381 -5.68 20.99 -14.96
CA HIS A 381 -6.07 22.33 -15.45
C HIS A 381 -7.28 22.32 -16.41
N MET A 382 -7.88 21.17 -16.70
CA MET A 382 -9.08 21.11 -17.52
C MET A 382 -10.35 21.52 -16.76
N PRO A 383 -11.35 22.12 -17.44
CA PRO A 383 -12.68 22.29 -16.90
C PRO A 383 -13.28 20.98 -16.38
N ALA A 384 -14.03 21.01 -15.28
CA ALA A 384 -14.56 19.83 -14.60
C ALA A 384 -15.50 18.95 -15.48
N SER A 385 -16.06 19.49 -16.56
CA SER A 385 -16.82 18.73 -17.57
C SER A 385 -15.92 17.87 -18.45
N LEU A 386 -14.76 18.41 -18.86
CA LEU A 386 -13.76 17.70 -19.64
C LEU A 386 -13.00 16.69 -18.76
N GLN A 387 -12.65 17.03 -17.51
CA GLN A 387 -12.06 16.07 -16.56
C GLN A 387 -12.94 14.82 -16.41
N ARG A 388 -14.26 14.99 -16.23
CA ARG A 388 -15.21 13.86 -16.17
C ARG A 388 -15.30 13.05 -17.46
N MET A 389 -15.13 13.69 -18.61
CA MET A 389 -15.08 12.98 -19.90
C MET A 389 -13.78 12.19 -20.04
N PHE A 390 -12.65 12.78 -19.68
CA PHE A 390 -11.33 12.17 -19.75
C PHE A 390 -11.08 11.13 -18.66
N ASP A 391 -11.71 11.20 -17.50
CA ASP A 391 -11.64 10.14 -16.48
C ASP A 391 -12.21 8.81 -17.02
N ASN A 392 -13.12 8.86 -17.99
CA ASN A 392 -13.72 7.69 -18.64
C ASN A 392 -12.98 7.21 -19.92
N ILE A 393 -11.96 7.93 -20.38
CA ILE A 393 -11.21 7.61 -21.62
C ILE A 393 -10.11 6.54 -21.41
N PRO A 394 -9.32 6.55 -20.31
CA PRO A 394 -8.35 5.50 -20.00
C PRO A 394 -8.97 4.11 -19.89
N ASP A 395 -10.26 4.01 -19.56
CA ASP A 395 -10.98 2.73 -19.52
C ASP A 395 -11.19 2.14 -20.92
N ARG A 396 -11.17 2.96 -21.97
CA ARG A 396 -11.43 2.54 -23.37
C ARG A 396 -10.16 2.27 -24.19
N ILE A 397 -8.97 2.67 -23.71
CA ILE A 397 -7.70 2.50 -24.42
C ILE A 397 -6.65 1.96 -23.44
N ASP A 398 -6.46 0.64 -23.45
CA ASP A 398 -5.56 -0.07 -22.51
C ASP A 398 -4.11 0.46 -22.58
N ILE A 399 -3.61 0.71 -23.80
CA ILE A 399 -2.24 1.23 -24.03
C ILE A 399 -2.03 2.60 -23.36
N LEU A 400 -3.03 3.50 -23.39
CA LEU A 400 -2.90 4.82 -22.78
C LEU A 400 -2.92 4.74 -21.25
N ASN A 401 -3.65 3.77 -20.71
CA ASN A 401 -3.78 3.56 -19.27
C ASN A 401 -2.52 2.91 -18.68
N ASP A 402 -1.94 1.94 -19.37
CA ASP A 402 -0.66 1.34 -18.98
C ASP A 402 0.44 2.41 -18.98
N ILE A 403 0.49 3.28 -19.99
CA ILE A 403 1.47 4.38 -20.05
C ILE A 403 1.25 5.40 -18.93
N ILE A 404 0.01 5.80 -18.64
CA ILE A 404 -0.27 6.91 -17.72
C ILE A 404 -0.35 6.46 -16.25
N ARG A 405 -0.91 5.28 -15.96
CA ARG A 405 -1.30 4.85 -14.62
C ARG A 405 -0.77 3.47 -14.19
N GLY A 406 -0.29 2.65 -15.12
CA GLY A 406 0.24 1.31 -14.89
C GLY A 406 -0.75 0.30 -14.27
N GLY A 407 -0.42 -0.99 -14.39
CA GLY A 407 -1.21 -2.08 -13.80
C GLY A 407 -0.84 -2.38 -12.34
N GLU A 408 0.31 -1.87 -11.87
CA GLU A 408 0.83 -2.12 -10.52
C GLU A 408 1.42 -0.86 -9.89
N ILE A 409 1.48 -0.80 -8.57
CA ILE A 409 2.23 0.24 -7.83
C ILE A 409 3.30 -0.45 -6.98
N LEU A 410 4.54 0.01 -7.06
CA LEU A 410 5.60 -0.34 -6.10
C LEU A 410 6.05 0.93 -5.37
N ALA A 411 5.59 1.08 -4.14
CA ALA A 411 5.92 2.20 -3.27
C ALA A 411 6.88 1.74 -2.16
N ASN A 412 8.04 2.37 -2.10
CA ASN A 412 9.09 2.04 -1.15
C ASN A 412 9.48 3.30 -0.37
N ILE A 413 9.25 3.30 0.94
CA ILE A 413 9.63 4.43 1.82
C ILE A 413 11.10 4.37 2.27
N GLY A 414 11.82 3.33 1.86
CA GLY A 414 13.23 3.14 2.18
C GLY A 414 13.47 2.64 3.61
N ALA A 415 14.70 2.85 4.08
CA ALA A 415 15.07 2.59 5.46
C ALA A 415 14.74 3.80 6.33
N VAL A 416 14.06 3.53 7.43
CA VAL A 416 13.76 4.55 8.44
C VAL A 416 15.02 4.92 9.22
N SER A 417 14.96 6.02 9.98
CA SER A 417 16.03 6.40 10.91
C SER A 417 16.34 5.25 11.89
N PRO A 418 17.60 5.05 12.32
CA PRO A 418 17.94 4.06 13.35
C PRO A 418 17.20 4.22 14.69
N THR A 419 16.62 5.39 14.94
CA THR A 419 15.81 5.69 16.14
C THR A 419 14.32 5.57 15.91
N SER A 420 13.88 5.30 14.67
CA SER A 420 12.46 5.26 14.32
C SER A 420 11.79 4.00 14.86
N THR A 421 10.52 4.14 15.23
CA THR A 421 9.67 3.06 15.72
C THR A 421 8.76 2.49 14.62
N LEU A 422 8.80 3.06 13.41
CA LEU A 422 8.04 2.60 12.26
C LEU A 422 8.56 1.25 11.76
N THR A 423 7.66 0.27 11.65
CA THR A 423 8.01 -1.12 11.30
C THR A 423 7.35 -1.65 10.04
N ARG A 424 6.18 -1.12 9.67
CA ARG A 424 5.35 -1.64 8.56
C ARG A 424 4.79 -0.49 7.73
N TYR A 425 4.51 -0.76 6.46
CA TYR A 425 3.97 0.22 5.53
C TYR A 425 3.03 -0.44 4.52
N LEU A 426 1.87 0.17 4.32
CA LEU A 426 0.85 -0.24 3.36
C LEU A 426 0.66 0.89 2.35
N ALA A 427 0.87 0.62 1.08
CA ALA A 427 0.70 1.62 0.03
C ALA A 427 -0.78 1.80 -0.35
N ALA A 428 -1.15 3.03 -0.70
CA ALA A 428 -2.50 3.38 -1.13
C ALA A 428 -2.77 2.94 -2.59
N LYS A 429 -4.05 2.67 -2.88
CA LYS A 429 -4.56 2.41 -4.23
C LYS A 429 -5.59 3.50 -4.54
N ASP A 430 -5.63 3.95 -5.79
CA ASP A 430 -6.74 4.77 -6.28
C ASP A 430 -7.99 3.89 -6.58
N ASP A 431 -9.11 4.54 -6.90
CA ASP A 431 -10.37 3.85 -7.19
C ASP A 431 -10.36 3.11 -8.55
N HIS A 432 -9.23 3.07 -9.24
CA HIS A 432 -9.12 2.56 -10.60
C HIS A 432 -9.03 1.03 -10.67
N ASP A 433 -9.81 0.39 -11.53
CA ASP A 433 -9.97 -1.06 -11.53
C ASP A 433 -8.79 -1.82 -12.16
N LYS A 434 -8.01 -1.19 -13.04
CA LYS A 434 -6.86 -1.85 -13.70
C LYS A 434 -5.63 -2.05 -12.81
N LYS A 435 -5.60 -1.42 -11.63
CA LYS A 435 -4.50 -1.60 -10.69
C LYS A 435 -4.70 -2.88 -9.88
N VAL A 436 -4.04 -3.94 -10.33
CA VAL A 436 -4.24 -5.30 -9.82
C VAL A 436 -3.30 -5.64 -8.67
N PHE A 437 -2.15 -4.97 -8.55
CA PHE A 437 -1.24 -5.13 -7.42
C PHE A 437 -0.76 -3.80 -6.85
N VAL A 438 -0.65 -3.77 -5.52
CA VAL A 438 -0.04 -2.65 -4.80
C VAL A 438 0.96 -3.19 -3.78
N TRP A 439 2.22 -2.84 -3.97
CA TRP A 439 3.36 -3.24 -3.15
C TRP A 439 3.78 -2.06 -2.27
N GLY A 440 3.81 -2.29 -0.95
CA GLY A 440 4.41 -1.37 0.02
C GLY A 440 5.69 -1.97 0.59
N VAL A 441 6.78 -1.20 0.60
CA VAL A 441 8.07 -1.63 1.15
C VAL A 441 8.56 -0.65 2.19
N ALA A 442 8.96 -1.16 3.35
CA ALA A 442 9.65 -0.40 4.40
C ALA A 442 10.79 -1.23 4.98
N THR A 443 11.89 -0.58 5.35
CA THR A 443 12.95 -1.20 6.16
C THR A 443 12.97 -0.52 7.53
N ASP A 444 12.82 -1.32 8.58
CA ASP A 444 12.80 -0.80 9.95
C ASP A 444 14.20 -0.47 10.49
N ALA A 445 14.24 0.12 11.69
CA ALA A 445 15.48 0.51 12.36
C ALA A 445 16.42 -0.67 12.67
N THR A 446 15.90 -1.90 12.72
CA THR A 446 16.69 -3.12 12.95
C THR A 446 17.24 -3.71 11.66
N GLY A 447 16.92 -3.10 10.51
CA GLY A 447 17.34 -3.55 9.19
C GLY A 447 16.51 -4.69 8.63
N VAL A 448 15.29 -4.91 9.15
CA VAL A 448 14.32 -5.87 8.59
C VAL A 448 13.49 -5.17 7.53
N MET A 449 13.50 -5.71 6.31
CA MET A 449 12.68 -5.24 5.20
C MET A 449 11.34 -5.97 5.23
N ARG A 450 10.24 -5.23 5.40
CA ARG A 450 8.88 -5.76 5.29
C ARG A 450 8.24 -5.32 3.98
N ILE A 451 7.64 -6.27 3.29
CA ILE A 451 6.87 -6.06 2.06
C ILE A 451 5.42 -6.39 2.35
N THR A 452 4.53 -5.47 2.00
CA THR A 452 3.08 -5.68 2.01
C THR A 452 2.58 -5.76 0.57
N LEU A 453 1.81 -6.80 0.25
CA LEU A 453 1.15 -6.95 -1.03
C LEU A 453 -0.35 -6.84 -0.83
N ARG A 454 -1.01 -6.05 -1.69
CA ARG A 454 -2.46 -6.02 -1.86
C ARG A 454 -2.78 -6.48 -3.27
N ASP A 455 -3.58 -7.53 -3.37
CA ASP A 455 -4.00 -8.18 -4.60
C ASP A 455 -5.47 -7.88 -4.88
N PHE A 456 -5.72 -7.30 -6.06
CA PHE A 456 -7.03 -6.92 -6.57
C PHE A 456 -7.36 -7.62 -7.88
N ARG A 457 -6.60 -8.65 -8.26
CA ARG A 457 -6.86 -9.38 -9.50
C ARG A 457 -8.31 -9.90 -9.51
N PRO A 458 -8.95 -10.02 -10.68
CA PRO A 458 -10.38 -10.33 -10.77
C PRO A 458 -10.81 -11.58 -9.97
N HIS A 459 -9.94 -12.59 -9.90
CA HIS A 459 -10.21 -13.82 -9.17
C HIS A 459 -10.34 -13.60 -7.65
N VAL A 460 -9.68 -12.60 -7.06
CA VAL A 460 -9.78 -12.29 -5.63
C VAL A 460 -11.21 -11.95 -5.26
N GLN A 461 -11.84 -11.04 -6.01
CA GLN A 461 -13.23 -10.66 -5.77
C GLN A 461 -14.18 -11.85 -5.98
N GLN A 462 -13.93 -12.68 -6.99
CA GLN A 462 -14.76 -13.86 -7.26
C GLN A 462 -14.66 -14.90 -6.15
N LEU A 463 -13.46 -15.18 -5.65
CA LEU A 463 -13.23 -16.08 -4.52
C LEU A 463 -13.90 -15.56 -3.25
N ILE A 464 -13.73 -14.28 -2.91
CA ILE A 464 -14.34 -13.71 -1.70
C ILE A 464 -15.88 -13.77 -1.78
N ARG A 465 -16.47 -13.51 -2.96
CA ARG A 465 -17.93 -13.64 -3.17
C ARG A 465 -18.43 -15.07 -3.10
N ALA A 466 -17.57 -16.04 -3.39
CA ALA A 466 -17.85 -17.47 -3.25
C ALA A 466 -17.51 -18.02 -1.85
N ASP A 467 -17.34 -17.14 -0.84
CA ASP A 467 -16.98 -17.48 0.53
C ASP A 467 -15.61 -18.18 0.67
N GLN A 468 -14.69 -17.90 -0.26
CA GLN A 468 -13.33 -18.45 -0.30
C GLN A 468 -12.25 -17.39 0.01
N LYS A 469 -12.52 -16.48 0.96
CA LYS A 469 -11.58 -15.40 1.34
C LYS A 469 -10.21 -15.94 1.76
N GLU A 470 -10.18 -16.99 2.58
CA GLU A 470 -8.93 -17.60 3.05
C GLU A 470 -8.09 -18.18 1.91
N LEU A 471 -8.72 -18.72 0.86
CA LEU A 471 -7.99 -19.17 -0.32
C LEU A 471 -7.40 -18.01 -1.12
N ALA A 472 -8.14 -16.91 -1.28
CA ALA A 472 -7.61 -15.70 -1.92
C ALA A 472 -6.38 -15.15 -1.17
N ILE A 473 -6.43 -15.14 0.17
CA ILE A 473 -5.29 -14.75 1.01
C ILE A 473 -4.11 -15.70 0.81
N ARG A 474 -4.34 -17.03 0.83
CA ARG A 474 -3.26 -18.01 0.62
C ARG A 474 -2.61 -17.92 -0.77
N ILE A 475 -3.39 -17.64 -1.81
CA ILE A 475 -2.85 -17.40 -3.17
C ILE A 475 -1.97 -16.16 -3.18
N ALA A 476 -2.40 -15.06 -2.54
CA ALA A 476 -1.60 -13.86 -2.43
C ALA A 476 -0.31 -14.09 -1.62
N GLN A 477 -0.40 -14.87 -0.54
CA GLN A 477 0.75 -15.21 0.31
C GLN A 477 1.77 -16.07 -0.45
N ASP A 478 1.32 -17.13 -1.14
CA ASP A 478 2.17 -18.00 -1.98
C ASP A 478 2.93 -17.19 -3.04
N TYR A 479 2.24 -16.23 -3.67
CA TYR A 479 2.83 -15.30 -4.63
C TYR A 479 3.91 -14.42 -3.98
N LEU A 480 3.62 -13.82 -2.81
CA LEU A 480 4.56 -12.94 -2.11
C LEU A 480 5.78 -13.71 -1.57
N ASP A 481 5.59 -14.90 -1.02
CA ASP A 481 6.67 -15.73 -0.50
C ASP A 481 7.56 -16.25 -1.64
N ALA A 482 6.96 -16.69 -2.75
CA ALA A 482 7.72 -17.05 -3.95
C ALA A 482 8.52 -15.87 -4.53
N TYR A 483 8.01 -14.63 -4.42
CA TYR A 483 8.78 -13.44 -4.74
C TYR A 483 9.97 -13.27 -3.80
N ALA A 484 9.77 -13.45 -2.50
CA ALA A 484 10.82 -13.27 -1.49
C ALA A 484 11.95 -14.30 -1.63
N ASP A 485 11.59 -15.58 -1.71
CA ASP A 485 12.54 -16.68 -1.91
C ASP A 485 13.28 -16.58 -3.23
N GLY A 486 12.54 -16.23 -4.27
CA GLY A 486 13.07 -16.01 -5.59
C GLY A 486 14.08 -14.86 -5.62
N LEU A 487 13.77 -13.73 -4.98
CA LEU A 487 14.68 -12.59 -4.89
C LEU A 487 15.93 -12.98 -4.12
N ASN A 488 15.77 -13.64 -2.96
CA ASN A 488 16.90 -14.13 -2.17
C ASN A 488 17.81 -15.06 -2.98
N THR A 489 17.24 -15.94 -3.79
CA THR A 489 17.99 -16.82 -4.71
C THR A 489 18.74 -16.01 -5.76
N TYR A 490 18.05 -15.10 -6.45
CA TYR A 490 18.64 -14.23 -7.46
C TYR A 490 19.81 -13.40 -6.92
N ILE A 491 19.69 -12.89 -5.69
CA ILE A 491 20.77 -12.15 -5.04
C ILE A 491 21.97 -13.05 -4.70
N ARG A 492 21.73 -14.28 -4.24
CA ARG A 492 22.83 -15.25 -4.03
C ARG A 492 23.53 -15.57 -5.34
N ASP A 493 22.79 -15.79 -6.42
CA ASP A 493 23.34 -16.06 -7.74
C ASP A 493 24.18 -14.89 -8.24
N LEU A 494 23.70 -13.66 -8.09
CA LEU A 494 24.49 -12.46 -8.43
C LEU A 494 25.76 -12.31 -7.58
N GLN A 495 25.74 -12.70 -6.31
CA GLN A 495 26.94 -12.72 -5.46
C GLN A 495 27.92 -13.82 -5.85
N ARG A 496 27.45 -14.95 -6.40
CA ARG A 496 28.32 -16.00 -6.95
C ARG A 496 28.95 -15.57 -8.27
N ILE A 497 28.18 -14.84 -9.08
CA ILE A 497 28.62 -14.28 -10.35
C ILE A 497 29.64 -13.16 -10.14
N THR A 498 29.52 -12.32 -9.10
CA THR A 498 30.35 -11.11 -8.90
C THR A 498 31.54 -11.36 -7.99
#